data_AF-A0A9W7B2M4-F1
#
_entry.id   AF-A0A9W7B2M4-F1
#
_cell.length_a   1.000
_cell.length_b   1.000
_cell.length_c   1.000
_cell.angle_alpha   90.00
_cell.angle_beta   90.00
_cell.angle_gamma   90.00
#
_symmetry.space_group_name_H-M   'P 1'
#
loop_
_entity.id
_entity.type
_entity.pdbx_description
1 polymer ?
#
loop_
_entity_poly.entity_id
_entity_poly.type
_entity_poly.pdbx_seq_one_letter_code
_entity_poly.pdbx_strand_id
1 'polypeptide(L)'
;MSSGDGEYGAVDSNNEDPLPIIAREIVSDHFLLCLDEFEVTDVADAFILARLFDALFKEGLVLVTTSNRKPSDLYYDGLNRQVFMPTIKAIEESCKVISLEESPVDYRGLKTRESGGDIFMAGEEGVEKLGEAWAKLIKGENMVMVKSCTLTEASRIIVVENTVQVGGGKVCKFDFKELCESSKMPLGNSEFAMIAGAFDEIFVDGVPNFNKGGSTIDGLRRFVLFVDACYDAKVRVHFSSKHTIKELWDNSEEIYDPRSLNKHGDLLGGASVVPVDTFTRFSLDRTISRLHEMSSDEYIGNSGVEVKEAERSKKKKLKL
;
A
#
# COMPACT_ATOMS: atom_id res chain seq x y z
N MET A 1 23.00 30.23 34.25
CA MET A 1 23.75 28.97 34.04
C MET A 1 23.00 27.92 34.86
N SER A 2 21.87 27.41 34.35
CA SER A 2 21.73 26.26 33.44
C SER A 2 22.41 25.01 33.98
N SER A 3 21.58 24.17 34.61
CA SER A 3 21.70 22.71 34.59
C SER A 3 20.29 22.20 34.38
N GLY A 4 20.00 21.74 33.16
CA GLY A 4 18.81 20.98 32.84
C GLY A 4 19.22 19.53 32.80
N ASP A 5 18.80 18.76 33.80
CA ASP A 5 18.81 17.30 33.75
C ASP A 5 17.35 16.87 33.69
N GLY A 6 17.03 16.15 32.62
CA GLY A 6 15.71 15.57 32.37
C GLY A 6 15.44 14.46 33.37
N GLU A 7 14.52 14.73 34.29
CA GLU A 7 13.88 13.71 35.11
C GLU A 7 12.63 13.24 34.35
N TYR A 8 12.78 12.17 33.56
CA TYR A 8 11.64 11.32 33.24
C TYR A 8 11.19 10.70 34.55
N GLY A 9 10.17 11.31 35.16
CA GLY A 9 9.60 10.89 36.43
C GLY A 9 9.30 9.40 36.41
N ALA A 10 9.83 8.71 37.41
CA ALA A 10 9.48 7.35 37.74
C ALA A 10 7.94 7.25 37.83
N VAL A 11 7.38 6.27 37.12
CA VAL A 11 5.95 5.97 37.16
C VAL A 11 5.60 5.53 38.58
N ASP A 12 4.99 6.43 39.34
CA ASP A 12 4.42 6.15 40.64
C ASP A 12 3.34 5.08 40.49
N SER A 13 3.38 4.07 41.35
CA SER A 13 2.41 2.98 41.46
C SER A 13 1.11 3.47 42.10
N ASN A 14 0.49 4.50 41.53
CA ASN A 14 -0.92 4.82 41.75
C ASN A 14 -1.73 4.21 40.62
N ASN A 15 -2.63 3.32 41.00
CA ASN A 15 -3.46 2.45 40.16
C ASN A 15 -4.60 3.24 39.46
N GLU A 16 -4.30 4.39 38.88
CA GLU A 16 -5.25 5.22 38.14
C GLU A 16 -5.13 4.96 36.64
N ASP A 17 -6.29 4.84 35.99
CA ASP A 17 -6.36 4.68 34.54
C ASP A 17 -5.73 5.90 33.85
N PRO A 18 -4.69 5.73 33.00
CA PRO A 18 -4.03 6.87 32.36
C PRO A 18 -4.89 7.49 31.24
N LEU A 19 -5.87 6.76 30.71
CA LEU A 19 -6.61 7.21 29.52
C LEU A 19 -7.43 8.50 29.73
N PRO A 20 -8.14 8.69 30.86
CA PRO A 20 -8.78 9.98 31.15
C PRO A 20 -7.80 11.15 31.25
N ILE A 21 -6.59 10.93 31.77
CA ILE A 21 -5.55 11.97 31.88
C ILE A 21 -5.08 12.36 30.47
N ILE A 22 -4.73 11.36 29.66
CA ILE A 22 -4.32 11.55 28.27
C ILE A 22 -5.43 12.23 27.45
N ALA A 23 -6.69 11.84 27.63
CA ALA A 23 -7.81 12.45 26.94
C ALA A 23 -7.96 13.94 27.27
N ARG A 24 -7.79 14.33 28.55
CA ARG A 24 -7.80 15.74 28.95
C ARG A 24 -6.65 16.53 28.36
N GLU A 25 -5.46 15.95 28.34
CA GLU A 25 -4.28 16.59 27.72
C GLU A 25 -4.53 16.82 26.23
N ILE A 26 -4.99 15.78 25.50
CA ILE A 26 -5.34 15.91 24.09
C ILE A 26 -6.38 17.00 23.87
N VAL A 27 -7.48 17.00 24.64
CA VAL A 27 -8.56 17.99 24.48
C VAL A 27 -8.11 19.40 24.85
N SER A 28 -7.18 19.56 25.80
CA SER A 28 -6.66 20.87 26.18
C SER A 28 -5.90 21.56 25.05
N ASP A 29 -5.22 20.79 24.20
CA ASP A 29 -4.49 21.30 23.04
C ASP A 29 -5.31 21.24 21.74
N HIS A 30 -6.25 20.30 21.65
CA HIS A 30 -6.97 19.97 20.41
C HIS A 30 -8.45 19.65 20.68
N PHE A 31 -9.36 20.51 20.20
CA PHE A 31 -10.80 20.24 20.29
C PHE A 31 -11.35 19.41 19.12
N LEU A 32 -10.55 19.22 18.05
CA LEU A 32 -10.91 18.48 16.83
C LEU A 32 -9.83 17.43 16.54
N LEU A 33 -10.26 16.18 16.40
CA LEU A 33 -9.43 15.07 15.93
C LEU A 33 -9.92 14.63 14.55
N CYS A 34 -9.01 14.65 13.57
CA CYS A 34 -9.27 14.15 12.23
C CYS A 34 -8.50 12.84 12.04
N LEU A 35 -9.22 11.73 11.80
CA LEU A 35 -8.64 10.44 11.48
C LEU A 35 -8.96 10.08 10.03
N ASP A 36 -7.92 9.83 9.24
CA ASP A 36 -8.09 9.34 7.88
C ASP A 36 -7.93 7.82 7.86
N GLU A 37 -8.72 7.15 7.02
CA GLU A 37 -8.73 5.69 6.82
C GLU A 37 -8.83 4.87 8.13
N PHE A 38 -9.75 5.24 9.02
CA PHE A 38 -9.93 4.53 10.29
C PHE A 38 -10.40 3.09 10.09
N GLU A 39 -9.56 2.12 10.46
CA GLU A 39 -9.84 0.68 10.47
C GLU A 39 -9.25 0.05 11.73
N VAL A 40 -9.96 -0.92 12.32
CA VAL A 40 -9.51 -1.67 13.50
C VAL A 40 -9.37 -3.14 13.12
N THR A 41 -8.17 -3.69 13.27
CA THR A 41 -7.86 -5.07 12.86
C THR A 41 -7.46 -5.99 14.01
N ASP A 42 -6.98 -5.44 15.14
CA ASP A 42 -6.50 -6.22 16.29
C ASP A 42 -7.33 -6.01 17.56
N VAL A 43 -7.39 -7.05 18.40
CA VAL A 43 -8.17 -7.06 19.65
C VAL A 43 -7.58 -6.12 20.71
N ALA A 44 -6.26 -6.00 20.79
CA ALA A 44 -5.59 -5.11 21.74
C ALA A 44 -5.86 -3.64 21.38
N ASP A 45 -5.78 -3.32 20.09
CA ASP A 45 -6.12 -2.01 19.56
C ASP A 45 -7.59 -1.67 19.83
N ALA A 46 -8.49 -2.63 19.60
CA ALA A 46 -9.91 -2.45 19.90
C ALA A 46 -10.17 -2.10 21.37
N PHE A 47 -9.51 -2.77 22.33
CA PHE A 47 -9.66 -2.47 23.76
C PHE A 47 -9.16 -1.07 24.13
N ILE A 48 -8.00 -0.66 23.62
CA ILE A 48 -7.38 0.63 23.95
C ILE A 48 -8.17 1.76 23.29
N LEU A 49 -8.47 1.63 22.00
CA LEU A 49 -9.25 2.62 21.24
C LEU A 49 -10.63 2.81 21.85
N ALA A 50 -11.28 1.74 22.29
CA ALA A 50 -12.58 1.83 22.93
C ALA A 50 -12.60 2.75 24.14
N ARG A 51 -11.62 2.57 25.02
CA ARG A 51 -11.51 3.34 26.26
C ARG A 51 -11.03 4.76 26.01
N LEU A 52 -10.15 4.95 25.04
CA LEU A 52 -9.66 6.28 24.65
C LEU A 52 -10.79 7.12 24.04
N PHE A 53 -11.55 6.60 23.06
CA PHE A 53 -12.65 7.35 22.46
C PHE A 53 -13.76 7.68 23.47
N ASP A 54 -14.11 6.75 24.36
CA ASP A 54 -15.05 7.03 25.45
C ASP A 54 -14.58 8.20 26.33
N ALA A 55 -13.30 8.24 26.69
CA ALA A 55 -12.72 9.36 27.44
C ALA A 55 -12.71 10.67 26.63
N LEU A 56 -12.31 10.62 25.36
CA LEU A 56 -12.24 11.80 24.49
C LEU A 56 -13.64 12.41 24.24
N PHE A 57 -14.66 11.59 24.00
CA PHE A 57 -16.03 12.08 23.83
C PHE A 57 -16.58 12.69 25.12
N LYS A 58 -16.26 12.13 26.29
CA LYS A 58 -16.65 12.69 27.59
C LYS A 58 -16.01 14.06 27.85
N GLU A 59 -14.80 14.29 27.37
CA GLU A 59 -14.11 15.59 27.48
C GLU A 59 -14.55 16.57 26.37
N GLY A 60 -15.41 16.15 25.44
CA GLY A 60 -16.03 17.04 24.43
C GLY A 60 -15.26 17.17 23.12
N LEU A 61 -14.35 16.25 22.82
CA LEU A 61 -13.65 16.19 21.53
C LEU A 61 -14.63 16.03 20.36
N VAL A 62 -14.42 16.79 19.29
CA VAL A 62 -15.07 16.58 18.00
C VAL A 62 -14.24 15.60 17.17
N LEU A 63 -14.84 14.49 16.74
CA LEU A 63 -14.21 13.53 15.84
C LEU A 63 -14.70 13.75 14.40
N VAL A 64 -13.76 13.86 13.46
CA VAL A 64 -14.01 13.74 12.02
C VAL A 64 -13.20 12.54 11.55
N THR A 65 -13.85 11.56 10.94
CA THR A 65 -13.17 10.35 10.48
C THR A 65 -13.66 9.90 9.11
N THR A 66 -12.75 9.37 8.30
CA THR A 66 -13.07 8.61 7.09
C THR A 66 -12.85 7.12 7.36
N SER A 67 -13.60 6.25 6.67
CA SER A 67 -13.41 4.80 6.71
C SER A 67 -13.99 4.16 5.46
N ASN A 68 -13.39 3.06 5.03
CA ASN A 68 -13.92 2.21 3.95
C ASN A 68 -15.03 1.27 4.46
N ARG A 69 -15.32 1.29 5.78
CA ARG A 69 -16.37 0.50 6.41
C ARG A 69 -17.34 1.43 7.14
N LYS A 70 -18.64 1.09 7.09
CA LYS A 70 -19.61 1.73 7.99
C LYS A 70 -19.24 1.44 9.45
N PRO A 71 -19.65 2.29 10.42
CA PRO A 71 -19.26 2.11 11.82
C PRO A 71 -19.54 0.72 12.40
N SER A 72 -20.68 0.13 12.06
CA SER A 72 -21.05 -1.23 12.46
C SER A 72 -20.11 -2.32 11.95
N ASP A 73 -19.32 -2.07 10.91
CA ASP A 73 -18.41 -3.03 10.29
C ASP A 73 -16.93 -2.77 10.61
N LEU A 74 -16.60 -1.72 11.37
CA LEU A 74 -15.21 -1.32 11.69
C LEU A 74 -14.36 -2.42 12.34
N TYR A 75 -14.99 -3.43 12.95
CA TYR A 75 -14.35 -4.62 13.51
C TYR A 75 -15.17 -5.88 13.21
N TYR A 76 -15.73 -5.94 11.99
CA TYR A 76 -16.47 -7.11 11.50
C TYR A 76 -15.56 -8.36 11.50
N ASP A 77 -16.07 -9.48 12.02
CA ASP A 77 -15.32 -10.74 12.26
C ASP A 77 -14.09 -10.65 13.20
N GLY A 78 -13.88 -9.54 13.89
CA GLY A 78 -12.82 -9.38 14.88
C GLY A 78 -12.98 -10.32 16.08
N LEU A 79 -11.86 -10.84 16.60
CA LEU A 79 -11.84 -11.68 17.79
C LEU A 79 -12.40 -10.90 18.98
N ASN A 80 -13.36 -11.47 19.71
CA ASN A 80 -14.08 -10.81 20.82
C ASN A 80 -14.73 -9.47 20.44
N ARG A 81 -15.30 -9.35 19.23
CA ARG A 81 -16.00 -8.15 18.73
C ARG A 81 -16.93 -7.43 19.72
N GLN A 82 -17.54 -8.17 20.64
CA GLN A 82 -18.39 -7.64 21.72
C GLN A 82 -17.69 -6.56 22.57
N VAL A 83 -16.36 -6.64 22.71
CA VAL A 83 -15.56 -5.65 23.43
C VAL A 83 -15.55 -4.30 22.73
N PHE A 84 -15.59 -4.29 21.39
CA PHE A 84 -15.53 -3.07 20.57
C PHE A 84 -16.92 -2.49 20.29
N MET A 85 -17.99 -3.24 20.57
CA MET A 85 -19.37 -2.78 20.41
C MET A 85 -19.70 -1.45 21.13
N PRO A 86 -19.21 -1.19 22.36
CA PRO A 86 -19.40 0.11 23.01
C PRO A 86 -18.79 1.27 22.21
N THR A 87 -17.65 1.06 21.55
CA THR A 87 -16.98 2.07 20.70
C THR A 87 -17.76 2.34 19.45
N ILE A 88 -18.21 1.28 18.76
CA ILE A 88 -19.09 1.40 17.59
C ILE A 88 -20.32 2.22 17.98
N LYS A 89 -20.95 1.89 19.11
CA LYS A 89 -22.11 2.62 19.61
C LYS A 89 -21.79 4.08 19.92
N ALA A 90 -20.67 4.37 20.59
CA ALA A 90 -20.25 5.74 20.89
C ALA A 90 -20.00 6.56 19.61
N ILE A 91 -19.38 5.96 18.59
CA ILE A 91 -19.19 6.58 17.27
C ILE A 91 -20.54 6.83 16.60
N GLU A 92 -21.45 5.86 16.58
CA GLU A 92 -22.79 6.02 15.98
C GLU A 92 -23.67 7.05 16.71
N GLU A 93 -23.52 7.18 18.03
CA GLU A 93 -24.26 8.17 18.84
C GLU A 93 -23.65 9.57 18.75
N SER A 94 -22.33 9.68 18.66
CA SER A 94 -21.60 10.96 18.72
C SER A 94 -21.25 11.54 17.35
N CYS A 95 -21.23 10.71 16.30
CA CYS A 95 -20.86 11.12 14.94
C CYS A 95 -22.05 11.04 13.99
N LYS A 96 -22.14 12.03 13.09
CA LYS A 96 -23.05 11.95 11.95
C LYS A 96 -22.42 11.10 10.84
N VAL A 97 -22.97 9.92 10.60
CA VAL A 97 -22.51 9.03 9.53
C VAL A 97 -22.97 9.55 8.16
N ILE A 98 -22.02 9.75 7.25
CA ILE A 98 -22.27 10.12 5.85
C ILE A 98 -21.76 8.97 4.98
N SER A 99 -22.68 8.24 4.35
CA SER A 99 -22.30 7.18 3.40
C SER A 99 -21.96 7.79 2.04
N LEU A 100 -20.86 7.33 1.44
CA LEU A 100 -20.47 7.65 0.08
C LEU A 100 -20.75 6.49 -0.91
N GLU A 101 -21.33 5.37 -0.44
CA GLU A 101 -21.62 4.19 -1.27
C GLU A 101 -22.58 4.49 -2.44
N GLU A 102 -23.51 5.42 -2.24
CA GLU A 102 -24.47 5.84 -3.27
C GLU A 102 -23.87 6.77 -4.32
N SER A 103 -22.59 7.16 -4.21
CA SER A 103 -21.90 7.89 -5.27
C SER A 103 -21.47 6.89 -6.35
N PRO A 104 -22.10 6.86 -7.54
CA PRO A 104 -21.66 5.98 -8.64
C PRO A 104 -20.34 6.48 -9.26
N VAL A 105 -19.84 7.61 -8.76
CA VAL A 105 -18.69 8.31 -9.28
C VAL A 105 -17.52 8.06 -8.36
N ASP A 106 -16.58 7.24 -8.84
CA ASP A 106 -15.23 7.24 -8.32
C ASP A 106 -14.49 8.49 -8.86
N TYR A 107 -14.34 9.48 -7.99
CA TYR A 107 -13.66 10.74 -8.32
C TYR A 107 -12.16 10.55 -8.59
N ARG A 108 -11.55 9.42 -8.19
CA ARG A 108 -10.18 9.07 -8.57
C ARG A 108 -10.10 8.81 -10.08
N GLY A 109 -11.07 8.08 -10.62
CA GLY A 109 -11.13 7.71 -12.05
C GLY A 109 -11.58 8.84 -12.99
N LEU A 110 -12.32 9.84 -12.50
CA LEU A 110 -12.76 10.98 -13.32
C LEU A 110 -11.64 11.95 -13.71
N LYS A 111 -10.56 11.99 -12.93
CA LYS A 111 -9.39 12.84 -13.20
C LYS A 111 -8.36 12.15 -14.13
N THR A 112 -8.51 10.85 -14.36
CA THR A 112 -7.69 10.10 -15.31
C THR A 112 -8.11 10.50 -16.72
N ARG A 113 -7.39 11.45 -17.34
CA ARG A 113 -7.39 11.55 -18.80
C ARG A 113 -6.96 10.19 -19.37
N GLU A 114 -7.49 9.83 -20.54
CA GLU A 114 -7.13 8.65 -21.35
C GLU A 114 -5.64 8.61 -21.80
N SER A 115 -4.77 9.38 -21.15
CA SER A 115 -3.33 9.42 -21.31
C SER A 115 -2.60 8.39 -20.45
N GLY A 116 -3.27 7.31 -20.01
CA GLY A 116 -2.67 6.18 -19.29
C GLY A 116 -1.70 5.33 -20.13
N GLY A 117 -1.11 5.90 -21.18
CA GLY A 117 -0.35 5.17 -22.19
C GLY A 117 1.02 4.65 -21.71
N ASP A 118 1.61 5.27 -20.70
CA ASP A 118 3.01 5.00 -20.36
C ASP A 118 3.20 4.17 -19.07
N ILE A 119 2.22 4.10 -18.16
CA ILE A 119 2.36 3.41 -16.87
C ILE A 119 1.78 2.00 -16.86
N PHE A 120 0.65 1.77 -17.53
CA PHE A 120 0.06 0.44 -17.64
C PHE A 120 -0.14 0.08 -19.11
N MET A 121 0.81 -0.66 -19.66
CA MET A 121 0.85 -1.04 -21.06
C MET A 121 0.04 -2.33 -21.25
N ALA A 122 -1.22 -2.15 -21.64
CA ALA A 122 -2.19 -3.23 -21.82
C ALA A 122 -2.29 -3.73 -23.27
N GLY A 123 -2.78 -4.97 -23.43
CA GLY A 123 -3.12 -5.60 -24.71
C GLY A 123 -2.04 -6.54 -25.24
N GLU A 124 -2.26 -7.13 -26.43
CA GLU A 124 -1.32 -8.09 -27.03
C GLU A 124 0.09 -7.51 -27.23
N GLU A 125 0.18 -6.19 -27.43
CA GLU A 125 1.43 -5.43 -27.59
C GLU A 125 1.99 -4.88 -26.26
N GLY A 126 1.33 -5.10 -25.12
CA GLY A 126 1.70 -4.46 -23.85
C GLY A 126 3.12 -4.80 -23.40
N VAL A 127 3.54 -6.06 -23.58
CA VAL A 127 4.90 -6.53 -23.29
C VAL A 127 5.93 -5.90 -24.23
N GLU A 128 5.58 -5.76 -25.51
CA GLU A 128 6.46 -5.14 -26.50
C GLU A 128 6.66 -3.66 -26.22
N LYS A 129 5.59 -2.93 -25.93
CA LYS A 129 5.64 -1.51 -25.54
C LYS A 129 6.49 -1.28 -24.29
N LEU A 130 6.39 -2.16 -23.29
CA LEU A 130 7.22 -2.07 -22.09
C LEU A 130 8.69 -2.33 -22.43
N GLY A 131 8.95 -3.30 -23.30
CA GLY A 131 10.29 -3.57 -23.85
C GLY A 131 10.86 -2.37 -24.62
N GLU A 132 10.05 -1.68 -25.41
CA GLU A 132 10.45 -0.47 -26.12
C GLU A 132 10.75 0.70 -25.16
N ALA A 133 9.91 0.92 -24.15
CA ALA A 133 10.14 1.95 -23.14
C ALA A 133 11.44 1.69 -22.36
N TRP A 134 11.64 0.45 -21.93
CA TRP A 134 12.88 0.00 -21.31
C TRP A 134 14.09 0.21 -22.24
N ALA A 135 13.98 -0.15 -23.53
CA ALA A 135 15.05 0.02 -24.50
C ALA A 135 15.36 1.50 -24.79
N LYS A 136 14.34 2.37 -24.82
CA LYS A 136 14.53 3.83 -24.96
C LYS A 136 15.28 4.40 -23.76
N LEU A 137 14.93 3.96 -22.55
CA LEU A 137 15.59 4.37 -21.30
C LEU A 137 17.07 3.95 -21.27
N ILE A 138 17.37 2.72 -21.73
CA ILE A 138 18.74 2.20 -21.82
C ILE A 138 19.58 2.90 -22.89
N LYS A 139 18.97 3.37 -23.99
CA LYS A 139 19.69 4.04 -25.10
C LYS A 139 20.09 5.49 -24.82
N GLY A 140 19.76 6.04 -23.65
CA GLY A 140 20.10 7.41 -23.28
C GLY A 140 21.60 7.64 -23.03
N GLU A 141 22.08 8.85 -23.32
CA GLU A 141 23.52 9.22 -23.27
C GLU A 141 24.17 9.19 -21.87
N ASN A 142 23.41 8.91 -20.80
CA ASN A 142 23.87 8.91 -19.41
C ASN A 142 23.51 7.62 -18.66
N MET A 143 23.57 6.47 -19.33
CA MET A 143 23.24 5.16 -18.75
C MET A 143 24.49 4.35 -18.37
N VAL A 144 24.45 3.72 -17.18
CA VAL A 144 25.40 2.70 -16.72
C VAL A 144 24.61 1.42 -16.42
N MET A 145 24.95 0.33 -17.11
CA MET A 145 24.35 -0.98 -16.83
C MET A 145 24.87 -1.51 -15.49
N VAL A 146 23.96 -1.82 -14.57
CA VAL A 146 24.29 -2.40 -13.26
C VAL A 146 23.59 -3.75 -13.18
N LYS A 147 24.27 -4.83 -13.54
CA LYS A 147 23.63 -6.15 -13.71
C LYS A 147 22.76 -6.59 -12.51
N SER A 148 23.17 -6.22 -11.30
CA SER A 148 22.36 -6.39 -10.10
C SER A 148 22.67 -5.33 -9.05
N CYS A 149 21.69 -5.01 -8.23
CA CYS A 149 21.81 -4.13 -7.07
C CYS A 149 21.49 -4.91 -5.80
N THR A 150 22.43 -4.95 -4.86
CA THR A 150 22.20 -5.53 -3.53
C THR A 150 21.65 -4.47 -2.60
N LEU A 151 20.45 -4.71 -2.08
CA LEU A 151 19.82 -3.92 -1.04
C LEU A 151 20.07 -4.61 0.30
N THR A 152 20.38 -3.83 1.33
CA THR A 152 20.63 -4.35 2.67
C THR A 152 19.99 -3.43 3.69
N GLU A 153 19.05 -3.97 4.45
CA GLU A 153 18.39 -3.29 5.56
C GLU A 153 18.32 -4.25 6.75
N ALA A 154 18.87 -3.83 7.89
CA ALA A 154 19.08 -4.69 9.06
C ALA A 154 19.75 -6.03 8.70
N SER A 155 19.04 -7.15 8.86
CA SER A 155 19.52 -8.50 8.54
C SER A 155 19.03 -9.04 7.19
N ARG A 156 18.27 -8.24 6.43
CA ARG A 156 17.70 -8.63 5.14
C ARG A 156 18.61 -8.18 4.01
N ILE A 157 18.88 -9.11 3.08
CA ILE A 157 19.66 -8.86 1.87
C ILE A 157 18.80 -9.28 0.68
N ILE A 158 18.56 -8.35 -0.25
CA ILE A 158 17.85 -8.60 -1.50
C ILE A 158 18.81 -8.32 -2.64
N VAL A 159 18.89 -9.23 -3.59
CA VAL A 159 19.63 -8.99 -4.84
C VAL A 159 18.59 -8.76 -5.92
N VAL A 160 18.48 -7.50 -6.36
CA VAL A 160 17.64 -7.14 -7.49
C VAL A 160 18.46 -7.27 -8.75
N GLU A 161 18.08 -8.18 -9.63
CA GLU A 161 18.70 -8.33 -10.95
C GLU A 161 18.13 -7.29 -11.94
N ASN A 162 18.76 -7.15 -13.11
CA ASN A 162 18.30 -6.26 -14.19
C ASN A 162 18.13 -4.79 -13.75
N THR A 163 19.18 -4.21 -13.18
CA THR A 163 19.19 -2.81 -12.78
C THR A 163 20.00 -1.93 -13.74
N VAL A 164 19.64 -0.66 -13.84
CA VAL A 164 20.38 0.33 -14.62
C VAL A 164 20.43 1.64 -13.83
N GLN A 165 21.49 2.40 -14.04
CA GLN A 165 21.60 3.76 -13.51
C GLN A 165 21.52 4.75 -14.67
N VAL A 166 20.55 5.66 -14.64
CA VAL A 166 20.33 6.66 -15.69
C VAL A 166 20.28 8.04 -15.08
N GLY A 167 21.15 8.95 -15.53
CA GLY A 167 21.18 10.34 -15.03
C GLY A 167 21.46 10.48 -13.51
N GLY A 168 21.92 9.40 -12.86
CA GLY A 168 22.10 9.31 -11.42
C GLY A 168 20.93 8.67 -10.67
N GLY A 169 19.78 8.43 -11.32
CA GLY A 169 18.67 7.65 -10.78
C GLY A 169 18.84 6.16 -10.98
N LYS A 170 18.20 5.35 -10.13
CA LYS A 170 18.24 3.88 -10.19
C LYS A 170 16.94 3.35 -10.76
N VAL A 171 17.05 2.45 -11.73
CA VAL A 171 15.89 1.80 -12.36
C VAL A 171 16.09 0.29 -12.31
N CYS A 172 15.01 -0.46 -12.11
CA CYS A 172 15.03 -1.92 -12.18
C CYS A 172 13.88 -2.48 -13.02
N LYS A 173 14.06 -3.72 -13.47
CA LYS A 173 13.03 -4.50 -14.16
C LYS A 173 12.85 -5.86 -13.50
N PHE A 174 11.59 -6.23 -13.28
CA PHE A 174 11.17 -7.54 -12.78
C PHE A 174 10.22 -8.22 -13.77
N ASP A 175 10.24 -9.54 -13.80
CA ASP A 175 9.09 -10.33 -14.28
C ASP A 175 8.10 -10.53 -13.13
N PHE A 176 6.79 -10.47 -13.39
CA PHE A 176 5.76 -10.65 -12.37
C PHE A 176 5.95 -11.94 -11.56
N LYS A 177 6.29 -13.04 -12.24
CA LYS A 177 6.53 -14.34 -11.58
C LYS A 177 7.74 -14.32 -10.65
N GLU A 178 8.76 -13.56 -10.99
CA GLU A 178 9.93 -13.39 -10.12
C GLU A 178 9.56 -12.58 -8.88
N LEU A 179 8.80 -11.50 -9.07
CA LEU A 179 8.42 -10.57 -8.01
C LEU A 179 7.39 -11.18 -7.03
N CYS A 180 6.37 -11.88 -7.55
CA CYS A 180 5.21 -12.30 -6.76
C CYS A 180 5.12 -13.82 -6.55
N GLU A 181 5.70 -14.65 -7.41
CA GLU A 181 5.56 -16.12 -7.35
C GLU A 181 6.85 -16.87 -7.04
N SER A 182 7.99 -16.17 -6.94
CA SER A 182 9.29 -16.79 -6.76
C SER A 182 9.42 -17.40 -5.37
N SER A 183 9.58 -18.72 -5.32
CA SER A 183 9.97 -19.43 -4.09
C SER A 183 11.44 -19.22 -3.74
N LYS A 184 12.26 -18.72 -4.68
CA LYS A 184 13.69 -18.49 -4.48
C LYS A 184 13.97 -17.17 -3.76
N MET A 185 13.11 -16.18 -3.97
CA MET A 185 13.19 -14.89 -3.33
C MET A 185 11.79 -14.53 -2.79
N PRO A 186 11.42 -15.01 -1.60
CA PRO A 186 10.13 -14.69 -1.01
C PRO A 186 10.15 -13.23 -0.55
N LEU A 187 9.61 -12.35 -1.38
CA LEU A 187 9.45 -10.93 -1.06
C LEU A 187 8.15 -10.74 -0.26
N GLY A 188 8.23 -9.95 0.80
CA GLY A 188 7.09 -9.51 1.61
C GLY A 188 7.05 -7.99 1.72
N ASN A 189 6.23 -7.50 2.65
CA ASN A 189 6.00 -6.06 2.82
C ASN A 189 7.30 -5.26 3.03
N SER A 190 8.19 -5.73 3.90
CA SER A 190 9.49 -5.08 4.16
C SER A 190 10.37 -5.07 2.90
N GLU A 191 10.42 -6.20 2.19
CA GLU A 191 11.23 -6.30 0.98
C GLU A 191 10.71 -5.41 -0.15
N PHE A 192 9.39 -5.28 -0.31
CA PHE A 192 8.82 -4.36 -1.28
C PHE A 192 9.07 -2.89 -0.91
N ALA A 193 9.00 -2.52 0.37
CA ALA A 193 9.35 -1.18 0.83
C ALA A 193 10.83 -0.85 0.56
N MET A 194 11.74 -1.81 0.78
CA MET A 194 13.16 -1.65 0.41
C MET A 194 13.34 -1.40 -1.09
N ILE A 195 12.66 -2.18 -1.94
CA ILE A 195 12.72 -2.03 -3.40
C ILE A 195 12.17 -0.66 -3.80
N ALA A 196 10.98 -0.30 -3.33
CA ALA A 196 10.37 1.00 -3.63
C ALA A 196 11.25 2.17 -3.16
N GLY A 197 11.84 2.10 -1.97
CA GLY A 197 12.74 3.16 -1.48
C GLY A 197 14.06 3.27 -2.26
N ALA A 198 14.54 2.17 -2.86
CA ALA A 198 15.84 2.12 -3.52
C ALA A 198 15.83 2.56 -4.99
N PHE A 199 14.71 2.41 -5.69
CA PHE A 199 14.59 2.70 -7.11
C PHE A 199 13.72 3.93 -7.36
N ASP A 200 14.10 4.70 -8.37
CA ASP A 200 13.36 5.89 -8.81
C ASP A 200 12.27 5.51 -9.82
N GLU A 201 12.48 4.40 -10.55
CA GLU A 201 11.55 3.87 -11.55
C GLU A 201 11.64 2.33 -11.62
N ILE A 202 10.51 1.65 -11.71
CA ILE A 202 10.42 0.18 -11.66
C ILE A 202 9.58 -0.33 -12.82
N PHE A 203 10.08 -1.32 -13.54
CA PHE A 203 9.35 -2.00 -14.61
C PHE A 203 8.94 -3.40 -14.15
N VAL A 204 7.67 -3.77 -14.35
CA VAL A 204 7.14 -5.10 -14.02
C VAL A 204 6.48 -5.69 -15.25
N ASP A 205 7.06 -6.77 -15.77
CA ASP A 205 6.64 -7.42 -17.00
C ASP A 205 5.68 -8.58 -16.72
N GLY A 206 4.61 -8.68 -17.51
CA GLY A 206 3.74 -9.85 -17.59
C GLY A 206 2.75 -10.00 -16.43
N VAL A 207 2.13 -8.92 -15.97
CA VAL A 207 1.05 -8.98 -14.98
C VAL A 207 -0.12 -9.80 -15.53
N PRO A 208 -0.52 -10.91 -14.88
CA PRO A 208 -1.52 -11.83 -15.41
C PRO A 208 -2.96 -11.39 -15.10
N ASN A 209 -3.94 -12.07 -15.71
CA ASN A 209 -5.32 -12.03 -15.23
C ASN A 209 -5.45 -12.79 -13.92
N PHE A 210 -5.97 -12.17 -12.87
CA PHE A 210 -6.16 -12.85 -11.60
C PHE A 210 -7.43 -13.72 -11.57
N ASN A 211 -8.49 -13.31 -12.26
CA ASN A 211 -9.78 -14.02 -12.27
C ASN A 211 -9.67 -15.40 -12.95
N LYS A 212 -8.87 -15.49 -14.02
CA LYS A 212 -8.70 -16.72 -14.82
C LYS A 212 -7.53 -17.59 -14.36
N GLY A 213 -7.08 -17.37 -13.12
CA GLY A 213 -5.98 -18.12 -12.50
C GLY A 213 -4.66 -18.04 -13.22
N GLY A 214 -4.35 -16.84 -13.74
CA GLY A 214 -3.02 -16.54 -14.23
C GLY A 214 -1.97 -16.42 -13.11
N SER A 215 -2.38 -16.38 -11.84
CA SER A 215 -1.51 -16.41 -10.66
C SER A 215 -2.18 -17.13 -9.48
N THR A 216 -1.40 -17.41 -8.43
CA THR A 216 -1.90 -17.96 -7.16
C THR A 216 -2.48 -16.87 -6.26
N ILE A 217 -3.25 -17.25 -5.23
CA ILE A 217 -3.78 -16.28 -4.25
C ILE A 217 -2.64 -15.54 -3.51
N ASP A 218 -1.54 -16.23 -3.22
CA ASP A 218 -0.36 -15.63 -2.61
C ASP A 218 0.36 -14.67 -3.54
N GLY A 219 0.44 -14.99 -4.83
CA GLY A 219 1.00 -14.10 -5.85
C GLY A 219 0.19 -12.82 -5.97
N LEU A 220 -1.13 -12.95 -5.94
CA LEU A 220 -2.06 -11.83 -5.90
C LEU A 220 -1.87 -10.94 -4.66
N ARG A 221 -1.79 -11.54 -3.46
CA ARG A 221 -1.60 -10.79 -2.21
C ARG A 221 -0.25 -10.06 -2.21
N ARG A 222 0.80 -10.67 -2.75
CA ARG A 222 2.10 -10.00 -2.92
C ARG A 222 2.05 -8.86 -3.93
N PHE A 223 1.28 -8.99 -5.01
CA PHE A 223 1.08 -7.89 -5.96
C PHE A 223 0.45 -6.67 -5.29
N VAL A 224 -0.59 -6.88 -4.47
CA VAL A 224 -1.19 -5.82 -3.65
C VAL A 224 -0.14 -5.12 -2.77
N LEU A 225 0.63 -5.90 -1.99
CA LEU A 225 1.67 -5.35 -1.12
C LEU A 225 2.74 -4.56 -1.89
N PHE A 226 3.12 -5.03 -3.08
CA PHE A 226 4.09 -4.35 -3.92
C PHE A 226 3.56 -3.02 -4.46
N VAL A 227 2.32 -2.99 -4.98
CA VAL A 227 1.70 -1.76 -5.47
C VAL A 227 1.53 -0.77 -4.33
N ASP A 228 1.14 -1.23 -3.14
CA ASP A 228 1.04 -0.40 -1.94
C ASP A 228 2.38 0.25 -1.59
N ALA A 229 3.45 -0.53 -1.50
CA ALA A 229 4.79 -0.03 -1.19
C ALA A 229 5.26 1.02 -2.23
N CYS A 230 4.99 0.79 -3.52
CA CYS A 230 5.33 1.75 -4.57
C CYS A 230 4.49 3.02 -4.50
N TYR A 231 3.20 2.87 -4.20
CA TYR A 231 2.27 3.98 -4.07
C TYR A 231 2.67 4.90 -2.91
N ASP A 232 3.01 4.32 -1.76
CA ASP A 232 3.42 5.05 -0.55
C ASP A 232 4.77 5.74 -0.75
N ALA A 233 5.71 5.07 -1.43
CA ALA A 233 7.02 5.63 -1.75
C ALA A 233 7.00 6.66 -2.90
N LYS A 234 5.84 6.86 -3.56
CA LYS A 234 5.68 7.75 -4.74
C LYS A 234 6.67 7.47 -5.86
N VAL A 235 6.92 6.17 -6.11
CA VAL A 235 7.83 5.68 -7.13
C VAL A 235 7.09 5.51 -8.45
N ARG A 236 7.76 5.80 -9.57
CA ARG A 236 7.21 5.50 -10.89
C ARG A 236 7.28 4.02 -11.17
N VAL A 237 6.15 3.41 -11.50
CA VAL A 237 6.09 1.99 -11.83
C VAL A 237 5.42 1.83 -13.18
N HIS A 238 5.99 0.96 -14.01
CA HIS A 238 5.48 0.62 -15.33
C HIS A 238 5.12 -0.87 -15.34
N PHE A 239 3.91 -1.19 -15.74
CA PHE A 239 3.42 -2.56 -15.85
C PHE A 239 3.15 -2.92 -17.30
N SER A 240 3.44 -4.15 -17.69
CA SER A 240 2.86 -4.74 -18.91
C SER A 240 1.82 -5.80 -18.55
N SER A 241 0.75 -5.88 -19.35
CA SER A 241 -0.21 -6.96 -19.27
C SER A 241 -0.87 -7.22 -20.63
N LYS A 242 -1.33 -8.45 -20.84
CA LYS A 242 -2.19 -8.78 -21.98
C LYS A 242 -3.61 -8.22 -21.83
N HIS A 243 -3.95 -7.71 -20.65
CA HIS A 243 -5.29 -7.27 -20.29
C HIS A 243 -5.25 -5.85 -19.76
N THR A 244 -6.36 -5.15 -19.89
CA THR A 244 -6.52 -3.82 -19.30
C THR A 244 -6.61 -3.90 -17.78
N ILE A 245 -6.35 -2.78 -17.08
CA ILE A 245 -6.44 -2.71 -15.61
C ILE A 245 -7.79 -3.26 -15.11
N LYS A 246 -8.89 -2.89 -15.76
CA LYS A 246 -10.25 -3.34 -15.42
C LYS A 246 -10.49 -4.83 -15.60
N GLU A 247 -9.72 -5.48 -16.46
CA GLU A 247 -9.86 -6.92 -16.74
C GLU A 247 -8.99 -7.77 -15.81
N LEU A 248 -8.04 -7.18 -15.07
CA LEU A 248 -7.17 -7.92 -14.16
C LEU A 248 -7.96 -8.57 -13.02
N TRP A 249 -8.99 -7.88 -12.53
CA TRP A 249 -9.78 -8.24 -11.36
C TRP A 249 -11.25 -7.85 -11.55
N ASP A 250 -12.17 -8.79 -11.32
CA ASP A 250 -13.62 -8.62 -11.51
C ASP A 250 -14.43 -8.69 -10.20
N ASN A 251 -13.75 -8.60 -9.06
CA ASN A 251 -14.34 -8.71 -7.73
C ASN A 251 -15.02 -10.08 -7.45
N SER A 252 -14.52 -11.14 -8.09
CA SER A 252 -14.99 -12.50 -7.85
C SER A 252 -14.80 -12.97 -6.40
N GLU A 253 -15.78 -13.72 -5.89
CA GLU A 253 -15.72 -14.40 -4.59
C GLU A 253 -14.75 -15.58 -4.58
N GLU A 254 -14.39 -16.08 -5.76
CA GLU A 254 -13.51 -17.23 -5.92
C GLU A 254 -12.57 -16.99 -7.10
N ILE A 255 -11.34 -17.50 -7.00
CA ILE A 255 -10.37 -17.50 -8.09
C ILE A 255 -9.88 -18.90 -8.38
N TYR A 256 -9.42 -19.10 -9.61
CA TYR A 256 -8.70 -20.31 -9.96
C TYR A 256 -7.26 -20.19 -9.48
N ASP A 257 -6.83 -21.00 -8.51
CA ASP A 257 -5.43 -21.02 -8.07
C ASP A 257 -4.70 -22.21 -8.72
N PRO A 258 -3.68 -21.95 -9.57
CA PRO A 258 -2.97 -23.00 -10.30
C PRO A 258 -2.11 -23.90 -9.41
N ARG A 259 -1.90 -23.54 -8.14
CA ARG A 259 -1.07 -24.27 -7.17
C ARG A 259 -1.82 -24.55 -5.86
N SER A 260 -3.15 -24.61 -5.88
CA SER A 260 -3.94 -24.94 -4.69
C SER A 260 -3.40 -26.19 -3.98
N LEU A 261 -3.07 -26.00 -2.71
CA LEU A 261 -2.71 -27.07 -1.81
C LEU A 261 -3.97 -27.56 -1.09
N ASN A 262 -4.04 -28.86 -0.79
CA ASN A 262 -5.05 -29.38 0.11
C ASN A 262 -4.77 -28.87 1.55
N LYS A 263 -5.70 -29.14 2.49
CA LYS A 263 -5.54 -28.78 3.92
C LYS A 263 -4.30 -29.41 4.60
N HIS A 264 -3.63 -30.36 3.94
CA HIS A 264 -2.43 -31.05 4.41
C HIS A 264 -1.14 -30.57 3.74
N GLY A 265 -1.21 -29.58 2.83
CA GLY A 265 -0.06 -29.04 2.12
C GLY A 265 0.39 -29.87 0.91
N ASP A 266 -0.38 -30.89 0.51
CA ASP A 266 -0.11 -31.61 -0.74
C ASP A 266 -0.72 -30.84 -1.91
N LEU A 267 -0.02 -30.85 -3.05
CA LEU A 267 -0.59 -30.38 -4.31
C LEU A 267 -1.85 -31.18 -4.63
N LEU A 268 -2.99 -30.49 -4.68
CA LEU A 268 -4.13 -31.04 -5.39
C LEU A 268 -3.67 -31.16 -6.84
N GLY A 269 -3.75 -32.36 -7.43
CA GLY A 269 -3.25 -32.66 -8.78
C GLY A 269 -4.01 -31.96 -9.92
N GLY A 270 -4.50 -30.75 -9.68
CA GLY A 270 -5.25 -29.89 -10.57
C GLY A 270 -5.54 -28.57 -9.85
N ALA A 271 -5.40 -27.49 -10.60
CA ALA A 271 -5.77 -26.16 -10.16
C ALA A 271 -7.23 -26.12 -9.68
N SER A 272 -7.45 -25.47 -8.55
CA SER A 272 -8.72 -25.51 -7.83
C SER A 272 -9.30 -24.11 -7.67
N VAL A 273 -10.62 -24.05 -7.52
CA VAL A 273 -11.31 -22.82 -7.20
C VAL A 273 -11.15 -22.57 -5.69
N VAL A 274 -10.58 -21.42 -5.33
CA VAL A 274 -10.30 -21.02 -3.94
C VAL A 274 -11.11 -19.77 -3.61
N PRO A 275 -11.81 -19.74 -2.46
CA PRO A 275 -12.50 -18.53 -2.04
C PRO A 275 -11.51 -17.41 -1.75
N VAL A 276 -11.84 -16.20 -2.21
CA VAL A 276 -11.11 -14.98 -1.89
C VAL A 276 -11.83 -14.31 -0.73
N ASP A 277 -11.15 -14.18 0.40
CA ASP A 277 -11.70 -13.51 1.56
C ASP A 277 -12.01 -12.04 1.26
N THR A 278 -12.99 -11.50 1.99
CA THR A 278 -13.46 -10.12 1.82
C THR A 278 -12.34 -9.09 1.91
N PHE A 279 -11.34 -9.29 2.77
CA PHE A 279 -10.21 -8.37 2.92
C PHE A 279 -9.32 -8.34 1.66
N THR A 280 -9.01 -9.51 1.10
CA THR A 280 -8.24 -9.61 -0.15
C THR A 280 -9.00 -8.95 -1.31
N ARG A 281 -10.32 -9.14 -1.41
CA ARG A 281 -11.16 -8.48 -2.41
C ARG A 281 -11.11 -6.95 -2.31
N PHE A 282 -11.31 -6.40 -1.11
CA PHE A 282 -11.21 -4.95 -0.90
C PHE A 282 -9.82 -4.41 -1.19
N SER A 283 -8.78 -5.14 -0.82
CA SER A 283 -7.40 -4.75 -1.08
C SER A 283 -7.09 -4.69 -2.58
N LEU A 284 -7.68 -5.60 -3.36
CA LEU A 284 -7.59 -5.58 -4.83
C LEU A 284 -8.34 -4.41 -5.45
N ASP A 285 -9.58 -4.15 -5.03
CA ASP A 285 -10.35 -3.00 -5.53
C ASP A 285 -9.60 -1.68 -5.27
N ARG A 286 -8.98 -1.56 -4.09
CA ARG A 286 -8.08 -0.45 -3.75
C ARG A 286 -6.83 -0.44 -4.63
N THR A 287 -6.22 -1.59 -4.91
CA THR A 287 -5.05 -1.73 -5.79
C THR A 287 -5.38 -1.27 -7.21
N ILE A 288 -6.51 -1.68 -7.78
CA ILE A 288 -6.99 -1.24 -9.09
C ILE A 288 -7.18 0.28 -9.12
N SER A 289 -7.78 0.85 -8.06
CA SER A 289 -7.93 2.30 -7.91
C SER A 289 -6.56 3.02 -7.86
N ARG A 290 -5.60 2.48 -7.11
CA ARG A 290 -4.22 3.00 -7.05
C ARG A 290 -3.51 2.93 -8.39
N LEU A 291 -3.67 1.85 -9.16
CA LEU A 291 -3.10 1.75 -10.51
C LEU A 291 -3.67 2.81 -11.47
N HIS A 292 -4.97 3.10 -11.38
CA HIS A 292 -5.59 4.19 -12.13
C HIS A 292 -5.05 5.57 -11.71
N GLU A 293 -4.89 5.80 -10.42
CA GLU A 293 -4.33 7.05 -9.89
C GLU A 293 -2.85 7.23 -10.26
N MET A 294 -2.06 6.17 -10.15
CA MET A 294 -0.65 6.16 -10.55
C MET A 294 -0.49 6.49 -12.03
N SER A 295 -1.47 6.10 -12.87
CA SER A 295 -1.50 6.41 -14.30
C SER A 295 -1.92 7.86 -14.62
N SER A 296 -2.19 8.71 -13.62
CA SER A 296 -2.57 10.11 -13.81
C SER A 296 -1.38 11.06 -13.88
N ASP A 297 -1.49 12.13 -14.68
CA ASP A 297 -0.45 13.15 -14.83
C ASP A 297 -0.07 13.83 -13.49
N GLU A 298 -1.04 13.97 -12.58
CA GLU A 298 -0.83 14.56 -11.25
C GLU A 298 0.10 13.69 -10.38
N TYR A 299 -0.09 12.37 -10.42
CA TYR A 299 0.80 11.43 -9.74
C TYR A 299 2.19 11.41 -10.37
N ILE A 300 2.26 11.45 -11.71
CA ILE A 300 3.53 11.47 -12.45
C ILE A 300 4.33 12.74 -12.15
N GLY A 301 3.68 13.92 -12.10
CA GLY A 301 4.34 15.18 -11.78
C GLY A 301 4.84 15.25 -10.32
N ASN A 302 4.16 14.58 -9.39
CA ASN A 302 4.59 14.49 -7.99
C ASN A 302 5.52 13.29 -7.71
N SER A 303 5.74 12.41 -8.68
CA SER A 303 6.62 11.26 -8.51
C SER A 303 8.05 11.72 -8.22
N GLY A 304 8.72 11.06 -7.27
CA GLY A 304 9.91 11.57 -6.59
C GLY A 304 11.13 11.90 -7.47
N VAL A 305 11.07 11.68 -8.78
CA VAL A 305 12.18 11.92 -9.70
C VAL A 305 12.42 13.39 -9.96
N GLU A 306 11.38 14.23 -10.18
CA GLU A 306 11.59 15.66 -10.39
C GLU A 306 12.11 16.35 -9.11
N VAL A 307 11.60 15.94 -7.95
CA VAL A 307 12.05 16.44 -6.64
C VAL A 307 13.49 16.02 -6.37
N LYS A 308 13.84 14.75 -6.62
CA LYS A 308 15.22 14.24 -6.45
C LYS A 308 16.19 14.82 -7.49
N GLU A 309 15.76 15.09 -8.72
CA GLU A 309 16.56 15.78 -9.75
C GLU A 309 16.83 17.24 -9.39
N ALA A 310 15.84 17.95 -8.83
CA ALA A 310 15.98 19.32 -8.33
C ALA A 310 16.96 19.38 -7.14
N GLU A 311 16.90 18.43 -6.21
CA GLU A 311 17.84 18.32 -5.09
C GLU A 311 19.26 17.92 -5.53
N ARG A 312 19.39 16.99 -6.48
CA ARG A 312 20.69 16.57 -7.05
C ARG A 312 21.33 17.70 -7.85
N SER A 313 20.55 18.50 -8.58
CA SER A 313 21.01 19.69 -9.30
C SER A 313 21.49 20.79 -8.35
N LYS A 314 20.82 20.99 -7.20
CA LYS A 314 21.29 21.89 -6.14
C LYS A 314 22.61 21.41 -5.51
N LYS A 315 22.77 20.10 -5.25
CA LYS A 315 24.03 19.53 -4.73
C LYS A 315 25.20 19.60 -5.72
N LYS A 316 24.95 19.54 -7.04
CA LYS A 316 25.98 19.77 -8.08
C LYS A 316 26.44 21.23 -8.14
N LYS A 317 25.53 22.20 -7.97
CA LYS A 317 25.87 23.63 -7.95
C LYS A 317 26.63 24.07 -6.69
N LEU A 318 26.52 23.34 -5.58
CA LEU A 318 27.25 23.65 -4.34
C LEU A 318 28.69 23.08 -4.29
N LYS A 319 29.13 22.39 -5.36
CA LYS A 319 30.48 21.80 -5.47
C LYS A 319 31.36 22.44 -6.57
N LEU A 320 30.90 23.54 -7.16
CA LEU A 320 31.73 24.48 -7.94
C LEU A 320 31.89 25.78 -7.15
#